data_AF-A0A061LXQ1-F1
#
_entry.id   AF-A0A061LXQ1-F1
#
_cell.length_a   1.000
_cell.length_b   1.000
_cell.length_c   1.000
_cell.angle_alpha   90.00
_cell.angle_beta   90.00
_cell.angle_gamma   90.00
#
_symmetry.space_group_name_H-M   'P 1'
#
loop_
_entity.id
_entity.type
_entity.pdbx_description
1 polymer ?
#
loop_
_entity_poly.entity_id
_entity_poly.type
_entity_poly.pdbx_seq_one_letter_code
_entity_poly.pdbx_strand_id
1 'polypeptide(L)'
;MSNEQPARRSSHIEMPVAYAAVGASKAPDLLRFPPEGTTPYEESLRLGSGQERYLLASSLLMTWGAQRGSGVAVADVVRGSGARYAGVSFDDGGQPQAAGEVEEQFGPDGEPYLVAGTTAVLHAPGQDPRSVLIVYTVDEERRSGFAWGTCDEAGAVGEQLFTIEHRDDDTVWAVARGFLAAPKSGLLGLKARADLRVAVEAVKAQLAALAPGAAPVADLAGPAAIAADPGTPADPAGEPEPAGEAAPEPDAEASDSAADAPAAVAPEVADRDSADAGDDAEHSA
;
A
#
# COMPACT_ATOMS: atom_id res chain seq x y z
N MET A 1 17.39 45.86 -5.86
CA MET A 1 18.12 44.66 -5.42
C MET A 1 17.08 43.60 -5.13
N SER A 2 16.61 42.91 -6.16
CA SER A 2 15.63 41.83 -6.02
C SER A 2 16.39 40.59 -5.57
N ASN A 3 16.06 40.06 -4.40
CA ASN A 3 16.57 38.76 -3.96
C ASN A 3 15.75 37.68 -4.67
N GLU A 4 16.27 37.16 -5.78
CA GLU A 4 15.82 35.87 -6.32
C GLU A 4 16.26 34.77 -5.36
N GLN A 5 15.29 34.27 -4.60
CA GLN A 5 15.47 33.06 -3.80
C GLN A 5 15.34 31.87 -4.76
N PRO A 6 16.38 31.03 -4.94
CA PRO A 6 16.30 29.92 -5.88
C PRO A 6 15.17 28.97 -5.50
N ALA A 7 14.35 28.58 -6.47
CA ALA A 7 13.24 27.66 -6.32
C ALA A 7 13.72 26.37 -5.63
N ARG A 8 13.29 26.21 -4.38
CA ARG A 8 13.56 25.00 -3.59
C ARG A 8 12.72 23.88 -4.20
N ARG A 9 13.36 22.83 -4.73
CA ARG A 9 12.67 21.59 -5.15
C ARG A 9 11.75 21.10 -4.02
N SER A 10 10.44 21.20 -4.21
CA SER A 10 9.41 20.79 -3.25
C SER A 10 9.03 19.32 -3.43
N SER A 11 10.01 18.42 -3.42
CA SER A 11 9.77 16.96 -3.41
C SER A 11 10.01 16.34 -2.04
N HIS A 12 10.23 17.14 -1.00
CA HIS A 12 10.42 16.65 0.35
C HIS A 12 9.06 16.57 1.05
N ILE A 13 8.49 15.37 1.06
CA ILE A 13 7.32 15.07 1.87
C ILE A 13 7.83 14.73 3.28
N GLU A 14 7.44 15.53 4.26
CA GLU A 14 7.68 15.24 5.66
C GLU A 14 6.97 13.92 6.00
N MET A 15 7.74 12.90 6.37
CA MET A 15 7.20 11.60 6.72
C MET A 15 7.09 11.58 8.25
N PRO A 16 5.88 11.72 8.83
CA PRO A 16 5.70 12.10 10.24
C PRO A 16 6.00 10.97 11.23
N VAL A 17 6.71 9.93 10.82
CA VAL A 17 6.98 8.76 11.67
C VAL A 17 8.18 8.97 12.59
N ALA A 18 8.07 8.45 13.82
CA ALA A 18 9.07 8.59 14.87
C ALA A 18 10.21 7.54 14.80
N TYR A 19 10.45 6.94 13.63
CA TYR A 19 11.48 5.92 13.43
C TYR A 19 12.10 6.03 12.02
N ALA A 20 13.31 5.50 11.86
CA ALA A 20 14.10 5.72 10.64
C ALA A 20 13.86 4.67 9.54
N ALA A 21 13.64 3.41 9.90
CA ALA A 21 13.62 2.28 8.95
C ALA A 21 12.23 2.03 8.33
N VAL A 22 11.70 3.01 7.60
CA VAL A 22 10.36 2.93 6.97
C VAL A 22 10.30 1.83 5.90
N GLY A 23 9.24 1.02 5.94
CA GLY A 23 9.01 -0.12 5.05
C GLY A 23 9.75 -1.40 5.42
N ALA A 24 10.61 -1.38 6.44
CA ALA A 24 11.45 -2.54 6.79
C ALA A 24 10.65 -3.74 7.29
N SER A 25 9.40 -3.56 7.75
CA SER A 25 8.55 -4.68 8.19
C SER A 25 8.23 -5.68 7.06
N LYS A 26 8.30 -5.23 5.80
CA LYS A 26 8.12 -6.05 4.59
C LYS A 26 9.31 -6.96 4.29
N ALA A 27 10.49 -6.65 4.81
CA ALA A 27 11.71 -7.38 4.51
C ALA A 27 11.59 -8.85 4.99
N PRO A 28 11.86 -9.85 4.14
CA PRO A 28 11.67 -11.26 4.50
C PRO A 28 12.58 -11.69 5.67
N ASP A 29 13.73 -11.06 5.80
CA ASP A 29 14.75 -11.33 6.80
C ASP A 29 14.64 -10.48 8.08
N LEU A 30 13.57 -9.69 8.25
CA LEU A 30 13.34 -8.80 9.40
C LEU A 30 13.65 -9.43 10.76
N LEU A 31 13.19 -10.67 10.99
CA LEU A 31 13.38 -11.35 12.28
C LEU A 31 14.85 -11.70 12.55
N ARG A 32 15.63 -11.90 11.49
CA ARG A 32 17.05 -12.22 11.57
C ARG A 32 17.92 -10.96 11.63
N PHE A 33 17.55 -9.95 10.85
CA PHE A 33 18.29 -8.69 10.67
C PHE A 33 17.36 -7.49 10.85
N PRO A 34 16.87 -7.23 12.08
CA PRO A 34 16.02 -6.08 12.33
C PRO A 34 16.81 -4.76 12.21
N PRO A 35 16.13 -3.63 11.98
CA PRO A 35 16.74 -2.32 12.07
C PRO A 35 17.48 -2.11 13.41
N GLU A 36 18.57 -1.35 13.37
CA GLU A 36 19.44 -1.16 14.54
C GLU A 36 18.67 -0.59 15.75
N GLY A 37 18.91 -1.17 16.93
CA GLY A 37 18.29 -0.71 18.18
C GLY A 37 16.83 -1.10 18.38
N THR A 38 16.25 -1.89 17.47
CA THR A 38 14.86 -2.34 17.53
C THR A 38 14.77 -3.81 17.97
N THR A 39 13.58 -4.21 18.43
CA THR A 39 13.23 -5.60 18.77
C THR A 39 12.21 -6.08 17.75
N PRO A 40 12.54 -7.08 16.89
CA PRO A 40 11.57 -7.65 15.98
C PRO A 40 10.62 -8.60 16.70
N TYR A 41 9.44 -8.78 16.14
CA TYR A 41 8.46 -9.79 16.59
C TYR A 41 7.63 -10.29 15.41
N GLU A 42 7.04 -11.47 15.59
CA GLU A 42 6.00 -12.01 14.72
C GLU A 42 5.00 -12.78 15.59
N GLU A 43 3.71 -12.54 15.36
CA GLU A 43 2.58 -13.20 16.00
C GLU A 43 1.65 -13.70 14.90
N SER A 44 1.05 -14.87 15.11
CA SER A 44 0.11 -15.42 14.15
C SER A 44 -1.05 -16.15 14.83
N LEU A 45 -2.22 -16.10 14.20
CA LEU A 45 -3.43 -16.76 14.66
C LEU A 45 -4.16 -17.37 13.45
N ARG A 46 -4.46 -18.67 13.52
CA ARG A 46 -5.32 -19.31 12.53
C ARG A 46 -6.77 -18.88 12.73
N LEU A 47 -7.37 -18.33 11.68
CA LEU A 47 -8.76 -17.86 11.66
C LEU A 47 -9.75 -18.91 11.14
N GLY A 48 -9.26 -19.94 10.44
CA GLY A 48 -10.11 -21.00 9.87
C GLY A 48 -9.57 -21.50 8.53
N SER A 49 -10.46 -21.66 7.56
CA SER A 49 -10.16 -22.07 6.18
C SER A 49 -11.19 -21.50 5.20
N GLY A 50 -10.85 -21.52 3.91
CA GLY A 50 -11.74 -21.17 2.81
C GLY A 50 -11.74 -19.68 2.40
N GLN A 51 -12.13 -19.43 1.15
CA GLN A 51 -12.18 -18.10 0.55
C GLN A 51 -13.08 -17.12 1.31
N GLU A 52 -14.25 -17.56 1.76
CA GLU A 52 -15.19 -16.71 2.50
C GLU A 52 -14.57 -16.18 3.80
N ARG A 53 -13.84 -17.04 4.53
CA ARG A 53 -13.11 -16.65 5.74
C ARG A 53 -12.04 -15.62 5.42
N TYR A 54 -11.29 -15.82 4.34
CA TYR A 54 -10.26 -14.90 3.88
C TYR A 54 -10.85 -13.53 3.54
N LEU A 55 -11.92 -13.47 2.74
CA LEU A 55 -12.55 -12.21 2.33
C LEU A 55 -13.13 -11.44 3.52
N LEU A 56 -13.84 -12.13 4.42
CA LEU A 56 -14.39 -11.49 5.63
C LEU A 56 -13.30 -10.94 6.54
N ALA A 57 -12.25 -11.74 6.81
CA ALA A 57 -11.14 -11.29 7.65
C ALA A 57 -10.36 -10.15 6.99
N SER A 58 -10.16 -10.20 5.67
CA SER A 58 -9.50 -9.15 4.90
C SER A 58 -10.27 -7.84 4.98
N SER A 59 -11.59 -7.90 4.78
CA SER A 59 -12.44 -6.72 4.91
C SER A 59 -12.41 -6.14 6.30
N LEU A 60 -12.49 -6.97 7.35
CA LEU A 60 -12.40 -6.49 8.73
C LEU A 60 -11.04 -5.84 8.99
N LEU A 61 -9.94 -6.48 8.56
CA LEU A 61 -8.61 -5.92 8.76
C LEU A 61 -8.47 -4.56 8.05
N MET A 62 -8.86 -4.49 6.78
CA MET A 62 -8.69 -3.31 5.93
C MET A 62 -9.60 -2.14 6.30
N THR A 63 -10.52 -2.30 7.25
CA THR A 63 -11.38 -1.23 7.78
C THR A 63 -11.22 -1.07 9.30
N TRP A 64 -9.99 -1.17 9.82
CA TRP A 64 -9.65 -1.03 11.26
C TRP A 64 -10.33 -2.02 12.22
N GLY A 65 -10.98 -3.06 11.72
CA GLY A 65 -11.77 -4.01 12.51
C GLY A 65 -10.93 -4.78 13.53
N ALA A 66 -9.67 -5.08 13.24
CA ALA A 66 -8.74 -5.69 14.20
C ALA A 66 -8.53 -4.78 15.42
N GLN A 67 -8.34 -3.47 15.18
CA GLN A 67 -8.15 -2.49 16.24
C GLN A 67 -9.43 -2.27 17.03
N ARG A 68 -10.54 -1.93 16.37
CA ARG A 68 -11.82 -1.69 17.03
C ARG A 68 -12.30 -2.91 17.81
N GLY A 69 -12.19 -4.10 17.23
CA GLY A 69 -12.57 -5.35 17.89
C GLY A 69 -11.70 -5.71 19.10
N SER A 70 -10.48 -5.16 19.20
CA SER A 70 -9.62 -5.29 20.39
C SER A 70 -9.94 -4.25 21.49
N GLY A 71 -10.93 -3.39 21.28
CA GLY A 71 -11.32 -2.31 22.21
C GLY A 71 -10.53 -1.01 22.02
N VAL A 72 -9.79 -0.85 20.93
CA VAL A 72 -9.10 0.40 20.57
C VAL A 72 -10.06 1.27 19.77
N ALA A 73 -10.35 2.48 20.26
CA ALA A 73 -11.07 3.46 19.46
C ALA A 73 -10.13 4.10 18.43
N VAL A 74 -10.62 4.27 17.19
CA VAL A 74 -9.87 4.87 16.08
C VAL A 74 -10.52 6.20 15.73
N ALA A 75 -9.81 7.29 15.96
CA ALA A 75 -10.28 8.65 15.80
C ALA A 75 -9.40 9.45 14.82
N ASP A 76 -9.88 10.64 14.44
CA ASP A 76 -9.15 11.60 13.59
C ASP A 76 -8.58 10.98 12.32
N VAL A 77 -9.38 10.12 11.67
CA VAL A 77 -8.98 9.44 10.44
C VAL A 77 -8.94 10.43 9.28
N VAL A 78 -7.73 10.64 8.75
CA VAL A 78 -7.52 11.37 7.50
C VAL A 78 -7.05 10.37 6.46
N ARG A 79 -7.88 10.09 5.47
CA ARG A 79 -7.59 9.14 4.39
C ARG A 79 -6.50 9.71 3.49
N GLY A 80 -5.46 8.90 3.27
CA GLY A 80 -4.40 9.25 2.33
C GLY A 80 -4.92 9.28 0.90
N SER A 81 -4.21 9.96 0.01
CA SER A 81 -4.52 9.98 -1.42
C SER A 81 -4.20 8.67 -2.14
N GLY A 82 -3.57 7.69 -1.48
CA GLY A 82 -3.06 6.46 -2.11
C GLY A 82 -1.92 6.69 -3.12
N ALA A 83 -1.57 7.94 -3.42
CA ALA A 83 -0.69 8.34 -4.52
C ALA A 83 0.80 8.09 -4.29
N ARG A 84 1.19 7.39 -3.22
CA ARG A 84 2.61 7.11 -2.97
C ARG A 84 3.04 5.85 -3.73
N TYR A 85 3.63 6.12 -4.90
CA TYR A 85 4.26 5.18 -5.83
C TYR A 85 3.28 4.35 -6.66
N ALA A 86 2.40 5.04 -7.40
CA ALA A 86 1.83 4.47 -8.59
C ALA A 86 2.98 4.30 -9.61
N GLY A 87 3.55 3.10 -9.70
CA GLY A 87 4.57 2.77 -10.68
C GLY A 87 4.03 3.00 -12.09
N VAL A 88 4.92 3.35 -13.02
CA VAL A 88 4.56 3.51 -14.44
C VAL A 88 4.06 2.15 -14.95
N SER A 89 2.83 2.07 -15.42
CA SER A 89 2.35 0.89 -16.15
C SER A 89 2.78 1.00 -17.61
N PHE A 90 2.89 -0.12 -18.32
CA PHE A 90 3.19 -0.13 -19.75
C PHE A 90 2.08 -0.88 -20.46
N ASP A 91 1.62 -0.37 -21.61
CA ASP A 91 0.69 -1.11 -22.45
C ASP A 91 1.36 -2.24 -23.23
N ASP A 92 0.56 -2.98 -23.99
CA ASP A 92 1.01 -4.08 -24.86
C ASP A 92 2.05 -3.61 -25.91
N GLY A 93 2.15 -2.30 -26.17
CA GLY A 93 3.14 -1.66 -27.03
C GLY A 93 4.38 -1.14 -26.30
N GLY A 94 4.47 -1.36 -24.98
CA GLY A 94 5.56 -0.87 -24.13
C GLY A 94 5.54 0.63 -23.90
N GLN A 95 4.43 1.33 -24.15
CA GLN A 95 4.31 2.76 -23.88
C GLN A 95 3.92 2.99 -22.41
N PRO A 96 4.57 3.95 -21.73
CA PRO A 96 4.23 4.27 -20.35
C PRO A 96 2.82 4.86 -20.27
N GLN A 97 1.94 4.23 -19.49
CA GLN A 97 0.62 4.74 -19.15
C GLN A 97 0.62 5.24 -17.70
N ALA A 98 -0.23 6.22 -17.42
CA ALA A 98 -0.59 6.53 -16.05
C ALA A 98 -1.11 5.24 -15.42
N ALA A 99 -0.63 4.91 -14.22
CA ALA A 99 -1.24 3.84 -13.44
C ALA A 99 -2.75 4.08 -13.41
N GLY A 100 -3.52 3.05 -13.76
CA GLY A 100 -4.98 3.13 -13.72
C GLY A 100 -5.48 3.60 -12.36
N GLU A 101 -6.69 4.13 -12.30
CA GLU A 101 -7.34 4.45 -11.04
C GLU A 101 -7.24 3.23 -10.12
N VAL A 102 -6.67 3.43 -8.93
CA VAL A 102 -6.62 2.37 -7.91
C VAL A 102 -8.06 2.03 -7.59
N GLU A 103 -8.51 0.83 -7.93
CA GLU A 103 -9.88 0.40 -7.65
C GLU A 103 -10.14 0.52 -6.16
N GLU A 104 -11.05 1.43 -5.80
CA GLU A 104 -11.39 1.67 -4.41
C GLU A 104 -12.24 0.51 -3.89
N GLN A 105 -11.66 -0.25 -2.96
CA GLN A 105 -12.36 -1.32 -2.26
C GLN A 105 -13.06 -0.77 -1.02
N PHE A 106 -14.25 -1.29 -0.74
CA PHE A 106 -15.06 -0.91 0.40
C PHE A 106 -15.46 -2.16 1.20
N GLY A 107 -15.52 -2.00 2.52
CA GLY A 107 -16.11 -3.00 3.39
C GLY A 107 -17.63 -3.10 3.20
N PRO A 108 -18.26 -4.14 3.79
CA PRO A 108 -19.70 -4.36 3.67
C PRO A 108 -20.55 -3.20 4.21
N ASP A 109 -20.00 -2.42 5.14
CA ASP A 109 -20.66 -1.26 5.76
C ASP A 109 -20.39 0.05 4.99
N GLY A 110 -19.71 -0.01 3.84
CA GLY A 110 -19.36 1.15 3.01
C GLY A 110 -18.15 1.94 3.50
N GLU A 111 -17.44 1.46 4.53
CA GLU A 111 -16.16 2.04 4.95
C GLU A 111 -15.09 1.73 3.89
N PRO A 112 -14.38 2.75 3.35
CA PRO A 112 -13.31 2.51 2.38
C PRO A 112 -12.17 1.73 3.02
N TYR A 113 -11.54 0.87 2.23
CA TYR A 113 -10.33 0.20 2.66
C TYR A 113 -9.21 1.20 2.93
N LEU A 114 -8.36 0.83 3.88
CA LEU A 114 -7.14 1.54 4.20
C LEU A 114 -6.25 1.66 2.97
N VAL A 115 -5.67 2.85 2.81
CA VAL A 115 -4.70 3.17 1.76
C VAL A 115 -3.44 3.75 2.37
N ALA A 116 -2.32 3.64 1.66
CA ALA A 116 -1.08 4.28 2.06
C ALA A 116 -1.28 5.80 2.22
N GLY A 117 -0.70 6.37 3.27
CA GLY A 117 -0.86 7.77 3.62
C GLY A 117 -1.99 8.06 4.60
N THR A 118 -2.91 7.13 4.86
CA THR A 118 -3.96 7.34 5.87
C THR A 118 -3.36 7.55 7.25
N THR A 119 -3.78 8.59 7.97
CA THR A 119 -3.41 8.83 9.37
C THR A 119 -4.60 8.62 10.28
N ALA A 120 -4.33 8.24 11.53
CA ALA A 120 -5.35 8.11 12.57
C ALA A 120 -4.73 8.31 13.96
N VAL A 121 -5.58 8.53 14.95
CA VAL A 121 -5.23 8.49 16.38
C VAL A 121 -5.90 7.27 17.02
N LEU A 122 -5.08 6.43 17.65
CA LEU A 122 -5.51 5.21 18.35
C LEU A 122 -5.65 5.48 19.84
N HIS A 123 -6.81 5.16 20.40
CA HIS A 123 -7.11 5.29 21.83
C HIS A 123 -7.32 3.92 22.45
N ALA A 124 -6.25 3.37 23.03
CA ALA A 124 -6.32 2.11 23.77
C ALA A 124 -6.65 2.37 25.27
N PRO A 125 -7.50 1.55 25.92
CA PRO A 125 -7.86 1.75 27.33
C PRO A 125 -6.62 1.76 28.25
N GLY A 126 -6.47 2.82 29.04
CA GLY A 126 -5.35 2.97 29.98
C GLY A 126 -4.00 3.26 29.33
N GLN A 127 -3.98 3.71 28.08
CA GLN A 127 -2.79 4.14 27.34
C GLN A 127 -2.96 5.58 26.86
N ASP A 128 -1.85 6.28 26.66
CA ASP A 128 -1.86 7.57 25.97
C ASP A 128 -2.26 7.37 24.49
N PRO A 129 -3.01 8.31 23.88
CA PRO A 129 -3.35 8.24 22.47
C PRO A 129 -2.11 8.15 21.58
N ARG A 130 -2.17 7.35 20.52
CA ARG A 130 -1.05 7.08 19.61
C ARG A 130 -1.38 7.58 18.20
N SER A 131 -0.56 8.44 17.64
CA SER A 131 -0.71 8.87 16.25
C SER A 131 -0.03 7.87 15.32
N VAL A 132 -0.74 7.42 14.28
CA VAL A 132 -0.22 6.42 13.33
C VAL A 132 -0.42 6.85 11.88
N LEU A 133 0.44 6.34 11.01
CA LEU A 133 0.40 6.51 9.56
C LEU A 133 0.40 5.12 8.90
N ILE A 134 -0.54 4.85 7.99
CA ILE A 134 -0.48 3.69 7.10
C ILE A 134 0.66 3.93 6.10
N VAL A 135 1.73 3.15 6.23
CA VAL A 135 2.95 3.29 5.42
C VAL A 135 2.77 2.68 4.05
N TYR A 136 2.22 1.46 4.01
CA TYR A 136 1.91 0.74 2.78
C TYR A 136 0.78 -0.26 3.01
N THR A 137 0.15 -0.70 1.92
CA THR A 137 -0.82 -1.79 1.90
C THR A 137 -0.25 -3.00 1.18
N VAL A 138 -0.82 -4.17 1.47
CA VAL A 138 -0.57 -5.43 0.76
C VAL A 138 -1.88 -5.82 0.11
N ASP A 139 -1.84 -5.97 -1.21
CA ASP A 139 -2.98 -6.40 -2.03
C ASP A 139 -2.44 -7.43 -3.03
N GLU A 140 -2.47 -8.68 -2.60
CA GLU A 140 -2.04 -9.85 -3.35
C GLU A 140 -3.20 -10.86 -3.35
N GLU A 141 -3.31 -11.71 -4.37
CA GLU A 141 -4.44 -12.63 -4.58
C GLU A 141 -4.86 -13.42 -3.32
N ARG A 142 -3.89 -13.84 -2.52
CA ARG A 142 -4.10 -14.67 -1.32
C ARG A 142 -3.56 -14.02 -0.06
N ARG A 143 -3.25 -12.73 -0.11
CA ARG A 143 -2.68 -11.99 1.02
C ARG A 143 -3.06 -10.52 0.97
N SER A 144 -3.72 -10.05 2.02
CA SER A 144 -4.18 -8.67 2.13
C SER A 144 -3.72 -8.08 3.46
N GLY A 145 -3.55 -6.76 3.53
CA GLY A 145 -3.25 -6.10 4.80
C GLY A 145 -2.60 -4.74 4.67
N PHE A 146 -2.03 -4.25 5.77
CA PHE A 146 -1.38 -2.95 5.82
C PHE A 146 -0.29 -2.93 6.88
N ALA A 147 0.68 -2.04 6.70
CA ALA A 147 1.60 -1.65 7.75
C ALA A 147 1.32 -0.23 8.20
N TRP A 148 1.34 -0.02 9.52
CA TRP A 148 1.40 1.31 10.09
C TRP A 148 2.76 1.62 10.69
N GLY A 149 3.06 2.90 10.81
CA GLY A 149 4.18 3.45 11.54
C GLY A 149 3.69 4.39 12.64
N THR A 150 4.36 4.37 13.80
CA THR A 150 4.09 5.31 14.89
C THR A 150 4.61 6.72 14.55
N CYS A 151 3.82 7.75 14.81
CA CYS A 151 4.15 9.15 14.55
C CYS A 151 4.52 9.97 15.80
N ASP A 152 4.48 9.34 16.98
CA ASP A 152 4.80 9.98 18.26
C ASP A 152 5.73 9.11 19.12
N GLU A 153 6.27 9.68 20.20
CA GLU A 153 7.26 9.03 21.08
C GLU A 153 6.72 8.61 22.47
N ALA A 154 5.41 8.65 22.72
CA ALA A 154 4.81 8.38 24.04
C ALA A 154 4.85 6.89 24.50
N GLY A 155 5.67 6.03 23.87
CA GLY A 155 5.65 4.58 24.09
C GLY A 155 6.60 3.84 23.15
N ALA A 156 6.28 2.59 22.84
CA ALA A 156 7.00 1.84 21.82
C ALA A 156 6.78 2.48 20.43
N VAL A 157 7.86 2.64 19.67
CA VAL A 157 7.89 3.26 18.35
C VAL A 157 8.41 2.27 17.31
N GLY A 158 7.86 2.29 16.11
CA GLY A 158 8.30 1.43 15.02
C GLY A 158 7.22 1.18 13.98
N GLU A 159 7.40 0.11 13.22
CA GLU A 159 6.50 -0.30 12.14
C GLU A 159 5.91 -1.68 12.42
N GLN A 160 4.62 -1.83 12.16
CA GLN A 160 3.87 -3.05 12.39
C GLN A 160 3.03 -3.36 11.16
N LEU A 161 3.28 -4.51 10.54
CA LEU A 161 2.54 -5.08 9.42
C LEU A 161 1.50 -6.07 9.96
N PHE A 162 0.25 -5.92 9.53
CA PHE A 162 -0.83 -6.88 9.76
C PHE A 162 -1.29 -7.41 8.41
N THR A 163 -1.42 -8.73 8.28
CA THR A 163 -1.90 -9.38 7.06
C THR A 163 -2.86 -10.52 7.36
N ILE A 164 -3.81 -10.74 6.45
CA ILE A 164 -4.55 -11.99 6.31
C ILE A 164 -3.90 -12.80 5.19
N GLU A 165 -3.56 -14.06 5.46
CA GLU A 165 -2.98 -14.99 4.50
C GLU A 165 -3.94 -16.17 4.27
N HIS A 166 -4.24 -16.47 3.02
CA HIS A 166 -4.89 -17.72 2.60
C HIS A 166 -3.84 -18.66 2.02
N ARG A 167 -3.50 -19.70 2.78
CA ARG A 167 -2.39 -20.61 2.47
C ARG A 167 -2.85 -21.76 1.58
N ASP A 168 -1.89 -22.41 0.91
CA ASP A 168 -2.15 -23.50 -0.05
C ASP A 168 -2.93 -24.69 0.53
N ASP A 169 -2.85 -24.91 1.83
CA ASP A 169 -3.63 -25.91 2.56
C ASP A 169 -5.07 -25.46 2.91
N ASP A 170 -5.54 -24.43 2.22
CA ASP A 170 -6.83 -23.72 2.40
C ASP A 170 -6.98 -23.02 3.76
N THR A 171 -5.94 -23.00 4.61
CA THR A 171 -6.04 -22.34 5.92
C THR A 171 -5.92 -20.83 5.82
N VAL A 172 -6.68 -20.12 6.66
CA VAL A 172 -6.64 -18.65 6.74
C VAL A 172 -5.98 -18.24 8.05
N TRP A 173 -5.00 -17.35 7.98
CA TRP A 173 -4.19 -16.88 9.10
C TRP A 173 -4.19 -15.36 9.17
N ALA A 174 -4.32 -14.82 10.38
CA ALA A 174 -3.91 -13.46 10.67
C ALA A 174 -2.47 -13.49 11.14
N VAL A 175 -1.61 -12.64 10.56
CA VAL A 175 -0.19 -12.53 10.89
C VAL A 175 0.10 -11.08 11.18
N ALA A 176 0.79 -10.81 12.28
CA ALA A 176 1.36 -9.51 12.55
C ALA A 176 2.85 -9.62 12.81
N ARG A 177 3.64 -8.82 12.11
CA ARG A 177 5.09 -8.75 12.29
C ARG A 177 5.55 -7.31 12.28
N GLY A 178 6.67 -7.05 12.94
CA GLY A 178 7.16 -5.70 13.01
C GLY A 178 8.44 -5.60 13.81
N PHE A 179 8.86 -4.37 14.02
CA PHE A 179 9.99 -4.05 14.86
C PHE A 179 9.65 -2.83 15.70
N LEU A 180 10.05 -2.86 16.97
CA LEU A 180 9.74 -1.81 17.93
C LEU A 180 11.00 -1.42 18.68
N ALA A 181 11.19 -0.12 18.86
CA ALA A 181 12.11 0.45 19.83
C ALA A 181 11.31 1.08 20.96
N ALA A 182 11.88 1.10 22.16
CA ALA A 182 11.38 1.92 23.25
C ALA A 182 12.57 2.66 23.86
N PRO A 183 12.43 3.93 24.26
CA PRO A 183 13.50 4.68 24.90
C PRO A 183 14.02 3.90 26.10
N LYS A 184 15.34 3.76 26.24
CA LYS A 184 15.98 3.14 27.43
C LYS A 184 15.76 4.05 28.65
N SER A 185 14.55 4.01 29.20
CA SER A 185 14.09 4.81 30.31
C SER A 185 13.75 3.92 31.52
N GLY A 186 13.74 4.53 32.70
CA GLY A 186 13.50 3.83 33.97
C GLY A 186 14.70 3.03 34.50
N LEU A 187 14.56 2.49 35.72
CA LEU A 187 15.61 1.70 36.37
C LEU A 187 15.93 0.45 35.54
N LEU A 188 17.19 0.33 35.09
CA LEU A 188 17.71 -0.83 34.34
C LEU A 188 16.95 -1.16 33.04
N GLY A 189 16.25 -0.19 32.44
CA GLY A 189 15.50 -0.39 31.20
C GLY A 189 14.23 -1.24 31.34
N LEU A 190 13.72 -1.43 32.56
CA LEU A 190 12.50 -2.20 32.81
C LEU A 190 11.25 -1.57 32.16
N LYS A 191 11.16 -0.24 32.14
CA LYS A 191 10.05 0.46 31.47
C LYS A 191 10.04 0.18 29.97
N ALA A 192 11.19 0.29 29.30
CA ALA A 192 11.31 0.00 27.88
C ALA A 192 10.81 -1.42 27.54
N ARG A 193 11.20 -2.42 28.35
CA ARG A 193 10.71 -3.81 28.18
C ARG A 193 9.22 -3.96 28.43
N ALA A 194 8.67 -3.22 29.39
CA ALA A 194 7.23 -3.21 29.66
C ALA A 194 6.47 -2.59 28.49
N ASP A 195 6.92 -1.45 27.97
CA ASP A 195 6.30 -0.75 26.82
C ASP A 195 6.30 -1.65 25.57
N LEU A 196 7.42 -2.33 25.29
CA LEU A 196 7.50 -3.33 24.21
C LEU A 196 6.53 -4.50 24.40
N ARG A 197 6.43 -5.02 25.63
CA ARG A 197 5.50 -6.11 25.95
C ARG A 197 4.05 -5.68 25.77
N VAL A 198 3.69 -4.50 26.26
CA VAL A 198 2.34 -3.94 26.10
C VAL A 198 1.97 -3.82 24.62
N ALA A 199 2.89 -3.31 23.79
CA ALA A 199 2.67 -3.22 22.35
C ALA A 199 2.45 -4.59 21.67
N VAL A 200 3.26 -5.60 22.02
CA VAL A 200 3.10 -6.96 21.46
C VAL A 200 1.81 -7.64 21.97
N GLU A 201 1.42 -7.46 23.22
CA GLU A 201 0.14 -7.98 23.72
C GLU A 201 -1.07 -7.28 23.07
N ALA A 202 -0.97 -5.99 22.76
CA ALA A 202 -1.99 -5.29 21.98
C ALA A 202 -2.13 -5.88 20.57
N VAL A 203 -1.02 -6.24 19.91
CA VAL A 203 -1.04 -6.95 18.62
C VAL A 203 -1.78 -8.28 18.72
N LYS A 204 -1.48 -9.09 19.74
CA LYS A 204 -2.18 -10.37 19.95
C LYS A 204 -3.68 -10.18 20.14
N ALA A 205 -4.09 -9.17 20.91
CA ALA A 205 -5.50 -8.83 21.08
C ALA A 205 -6.18 -8.42 19.77
N GLN A 206 -5.48 -7.68 18.90
CA GLN A 206 -5.96 -7.29 17.56
C GLN A 206 -6.09 -8.50 16.63
N LEU A 207 -5.14 -9.44 16.64
CA LEU A 207 -5.27 -10.69 15.90
C LEU A 207 -6.46 -11.53 16.41
N ALA A 208 -6.62 -11.62 17.73
CA ALA A 208 -7.74 -12.34 18.36
C ALA A 208 -9.11 -11.73 17.99
N ALA A 209 -9.18 -10.41 17.81
CA ALA A 209 -10.40 -9.72 17.38
C ALA A 209 -10.87 -10.09 15.96
N LEU A 210 -9.99 -10.65 15.13
CA LEU A 210 -10.32 -11.15 13.79
C LEU A 210 -10.83 -12.61 13.80
N ALA A 211 -10.79 -13.27 14.96
CA ALA A 211 -11.23 -14.65 15.09
C ALA A 211 -12.75 -14.78 14.83
N PRO A 212 -13.21 -15.92 14.28
CA PRO A 212 -14.63 -16.20 14.12
C PRO A 212 -15.40 -15.99 15.43
N GLY A 213 -16.50 -15.22 15.37
CA GLY A 213 -17.39 -15.02 16.53
C GLY A 213 -16.85 -14.07 17.59
N ALA A 214 -15.70 -13.42 17.38
CA ALA A 214 -15.34 -12.23 18.14
C ALA A 214 -16.43 -11.18 17.91
N ALA A 215 -17.08 -10.74 18.99
CA ALA A 215 -18.12 -9.71 18.88
C ALA A 215 -17.46 -8.39 18.46
N PRO A 216 -17.95 -7.69 17.42
CA PRO A 216 -17.55 -6.31 17.23
C PRO A 216 -18.00 -5.55 18.47
N VAL A 217 -17.06 -4.95 19.20
CA VAL A 217 -17.42 -3.99 20.23
C VAL A 217 -18.10 -2.86 19.46
N ALA A 218 -19.40 -2.66 19.69
CA ALA A 218 -20.14 -1.59 19.05
C ALA A 218 -19.41 -0.28 19.32
N ASP A 219 -18.96 0.37 18.24
CA ASP A 219 -18.35 1.69 18.34
C ASP A 219 -19.42 2.62 18.94
N LEU A 220 -19.18 3.10 20.16
CA LEU A 220 -20.10 4.02 20.84
C LEU A 220 -20.02 5.42 20.21
N ALA A 221 -18.96 5.68 19.44
CA ALA A 221 -18.96 6.69 18.41
C ALA A 221 -19.45 6.02 17.12
N GLY A 222 -20.35 6.61 16.35
CA GLY A 222 -20.63 6.11 14.99
C GLY A 222 -19.35 6.03 14.14
N PRO A 223 -19.42 5.54 12.89
CA PRO A 223 -18.24 5.46 12.02
C PRO A 223 -17.48 6.79 12.06
N ALA A 224 -16.18 6.72 12.41
CA ALA A 224 -15.33 7.90 12.48
C ALA A 224 -15.45 8.64 11.14
N ALA A 225 -15.73 9.94 11.18
CA ALA A 225 -15.80 10.73 9.97
C ALA A 225 -14.41 10.68 9.29
N ILE A 226 -14.32 9.98 8.17
CA ILE A 226 -13.10 9.87 7.39
C ILE A 226 -12.99 11.15 6.56
N ALA A 227 -12.09 12.04 6.93
CA ALA A 227 -11.76 13.19 6.10
C ALA A 227 -10.82 12.75 4.98
N ALA A 228 -11.04 13.21 3.75
CA ALA A 228 -10.03 13.08 2.70
C ALA A 228 -8.88 14.06 3.00
N ASP A 229 -7.64 13.65 2.73
CA ASP A 229 -6.51 14.58 2.70
C ASP A 229 -6.81 15.72 1.71
N PRO A 230 -6.85 16.99 2.14
CA PRO A 230 -6.94 18.11 1.23
C PRO A 230 -5.63 18.15 0.45
N GLY A 231 -5.58 17.48 -0.71
CA GLY A 231 -4.38 17.35 -1.52
C GLY A 231 -3.61 18.67 -1.66
N THR A 232 -2.29 18.56 -1.87
CA THR A 232 -1.44 19.72 -2.18
C THR A 232 -2.16 20.62 -3.20
N PRO A 233 -2.32 21.92 -2.94
CA PRO A 233 -3.01 22.80 -3.88
C PRO A 233 -2.34 22.64 -5.25
N ALA A 234 -3.16 22.34 -6.25
CA ALA A 234 -2.72 22.35 -7.64
C ALA A 234 -2.01 23.68 -7.89
N ASP A 235 -0.79 23.60 -8.43
CA ASP A 235 -0.07 24.75 -8.96
C ASP A 235 -1.05 25.53 -9.85
N PRO A 236 -1.31 26.83 -9.60
CA PRO A 236 -2.20 27.57 -10.47
C PRO A 236 -1.64 27.49 -11.89
N ALA A 237 -2.45 26.94 -12.78
CA ALA A 237 -2.16 26.79 -14.20
C ALA A 237 -1.41 28.03 -14.70
N GLY A 238 -0.24 27.79 -15.31
CA GLY A 238 0.54 28.82 -15.95
C GLY A 238 -0.36 29.70 -16.82
N GLU A 239 -0.24 31.01 -16.63
CA GLU A 239 -0.92 32.01 -17.44
C GLU A 239 -0.70 31.71 -18.92
N PRO A 240 -1.74 31.82 -19.78
CA PRO A 240 -1.55 31.70 -21.21
C PRO A 240 -0.66 32.85 -21.69
N GLU A 241 0.49 32.52 -22.30
CA GLU A 241 1.34 33.50 -22.96
C GLU A 241 0.53 34.29 -24.01
N PRO A 242 0.77 35.61 -24.16
CA PRO A 242 0.06 36.42 -25.14
C PRO A 242 0.46 36.00 -26.55
N ALA A 243 -0.55 35.88 -27.42
CA ALA A 243 -0.41 35.57 -28.82
C ALA A 243 0.60 36.50 -29.51
N GLY A 244 1.73 35.92 -29.93
CA GLY A 244 2.72 36.55 -30.78
C GLY A 244 2.15 36.82 -32.18
N GLU A 245 2.45 38.00 -32.65
CA GLU A 245 1.99 38.66 -33.87
C GLU A 245 2.19 37.84 -35.15
N ALA A 246 1.16 37.81 -35.99
CA ALA A 246 1.18 37.19 -37.31
C ALA A 246 2.02 38.01 -38.31
N ALA A 247 2.86 37.32 -39.08
CA ALA A 247 3.48 37.83 -40.30
C ALA A 247 3.61 36.67 -41.32
N PRO A 248 3.62 36.97 -42.63
CA PRO A 248 2.68 36.35 -43.57
C PRO A 248 3.24 35.17 -44.38
N GLU A 249 2.30 34.39 -44.93
CA GLU A 249 2.51 33.31 -45.91
C GLU A 249 3.23 33.81 -47.18
N PRO A 250 4.07 32.99 -47.82
CA PRO A 250 4.35 33.12 -49.24
C PRO A 250 3.44 32.19 -50.06
N ASP A 251 2.92 32.78 -51.12
CA ASP A 251 2.01 32.23 -52.12
C ASP A 251 2.44 30.89 -52.74
N ALA A 252 1.43 30.09 -53.04
CA ALA A 252 1.52 28.91 -53.88
C ALA A 252 1.68 29.30 -55.36
N GLU A 253 2.75 28.82 -56.01
CA GLU A 253 2.75 28.59 -57.45
C GLU A 253 2.85 27.09 -57.73
N ALA A 254 1.83 26.59 -58.41
CA ALA A 254 1.76 25.25 -58.95
C ALA A 254 2.64 25.13 -60.21
N SER A 255 3.32 24.00 -60.38
CA SER A 255 3.54 23.48 -61.73
C SER A 255 3.52 21.96 -61.75
N ASP A 256 2.67 21.49 -62.63
CA ASP A 256 2.39 20.14 -63.10
C ASP A 256 3.61 19.50 -63.80
N SER A 257 3.76 18.17 -63.71
CA SER A 257 4.42 17.30 -64.70
C SER A 257 4.57 15.84 -64.20
N ALA A 258 3.59 15.02 -64.56
CA ALA A 258 3.70 13.70 -65.20
C ALA A 258 4.81 12.68 -64.80
N ALA A 259 4.29 11.49 -64.45
CA ALA A 259 4.69 10.13 -64.89
C ALA A 259 6.12 9.63 -64.65
N ASP A 260 6.26 8.59 -63.83
CA ASP A 260 6.57 7.24 -64.34
C ASP A 260 6.29 6.17 -63.27
N ALA A 261 5.70 5.05 -63.68
CA ALA A 261 5.67 3.80 -62.92
C ALA A 261 6.62 2.83 -63.64
N PRO A 262 7.26 1.88 -62.94
CA PRO A 262 6.68 0.54 -63.09
C PRO A 262 6.84 -0.42 -61.89
N ALA A 263 5.90 -1.37 -61.88
CA ALA A 263 6.04 -2.82 -61.67
C ALA A 263 6.50 -3.42 -60.33
N ALA A 264 5.50 -4.00 -59.66
CA ALA A 264 5.41 -5.33 -59.05
C ALA A 264 6.63 -6.28 -59.07
N VAL A 265 6.92 -6.90 -57.91
CA VAL A 265 7.21 -8.35 -57.77
C VAL A 265 6.77 -8.84 -56.37
N ALA A 266 5.81 -9.76 -56.33
CA ALA A 266 5.76 -10.92 -55.43
C ALA A 266 5.77 -12.15 -56.36
N PRO A 267 6.26 -13.36 -55.99
CA PRO A 267 5.77 -14.20 -54.87
C PRO A 267 6.96 -14.87 -54.11
N GLU A 268 6.84 -15.72 -53.08
CA GLU A 268 6.32 -17.08 -53.11
C GLU A 268 6.35 -17.73 -51.72
N VAL A 269 5.40 -18.65 -51.54
CA VAL A 269 5.10 -19.52 -50.41
C VAL A 269 6.16 -20.62 -50.26
N ALA A 270 6.51 -21.02 -49.04
CA ALA A 270 7.04 -22.36 -48.78
C ALA A 270 6.45 -22.90 -47.47
N ASP A 271 5.44 -23.71 -47.68
CA ASP A 271 4.83 -24.67 -46.79
C ASP A 271 5.83 -25.79 -46.43
N ARG A 272 5.91 -26.18 -45.15
CA ARG A 272 6.40 -27.50 -44.72
C ARG A 272 5.68 -27.94 -43.45
N ASP A 273 4.52 -28.52 -43.72
CA ASP A 273 3.97 -29.69 -43.04
C ASP A 273 5.03 -30.77 -42.74
N SER A 274 4.99 -31.36 -41.54
CA SER A 274 5.36 -32.75 -41.22
C SER A 274 5.10 -33.01 -39.73
N ALA A 275 3.95 -33.63 -39.48
CA ALA A 275 3.68 -34.43 -38.31
C ALA A 275 4.70 -35.59 -38.18
N ASP A 276 4.99 -36.01 -36.95
CA ASP A 276 4.99 -37.44 -36.64
C ASP A 276 4.60 -37.69 -35.19
N ALA A 277 3.78 -38.72 -35.03
CA ALA A 277 3.18 -39.23 -33.82
C ALA A 277 3.83 -40.57 -33.45
N GLY A 278 3.68 -41.00 -32.19
CA GLY A 278 4.09 -42.32 -31.68
C GLY A 278 4.58 -42.15 -30.25
N ASP A 279 3.76 -42.31 -29.22
CA ASP A 279 3.15 -43.58 -28.76
C ASP A 279 4.21 -44.68 -28.62
N ASP A 280 4.61 -44.96 -27.38
CA ASP A 280 4.44 -46.30 -26.83
C ASP A 280 4.80 -46.35 -25.34
N ALA A 281 3.92 -47.03 -24.63
CA ALA A 281 4.07 -47.50 -23.27
C ALA A 281 5.15 -48.58 -23.16
N GLU A 282 5.79 -48.73 -21.98
CA GLU A 282 5.73 -49.98 -21.18
C GLU A 282 6.80 -50.04 -20.06
N HIS A 283 6.28 -50.39 -18.87
CA HIS A 283 6.78 -51.37 -17.89
C HIS A 283 8.17 -51.31 -17.22
N SER A 284 8.06 -51.35 -15.88
CA SER A 284 8.86 -52.12 -14.91
C SER A 284 10.31 -51.72 -14.60
N ALA A 285 10.54 -51.23 -13.37
CA ALA A 285 10.91 -52.06 -12.22
C ALA A 285 10.80 -51.27 -10.91
#